data_AF-A0A0M3DBG2-F1
#
_entry.id   AF-A0A0M3DBG2-F1
#
_cell.length_a   1.000
_cell.length_b   1.000
_cell.length_c   1.000
_cell.angle_alpha   90.00
_cell.angle_beta   90.00
_cell.angle_gamma   90.00
#
_symmetry.space_group_name_H-M   'P 1'
#
loop_
_entity.id
_entity.type
_entity.pdbx_description
1 polymer ?
#
loop_
_entity_poly.entity_id
_entity_poly.type
_entity_poly.pdbx_seq_one_letter_code
_entity_poly.pdbx_strand_id
1 'polypeptide(L)' 'MKRKFVRNLIKGYVKYSDWEIVYNAVVIIYIRYQDECNKWIKEEVGYTVTNEFGEFCFALTQYNYKNLEYIIEVFEPLN' A
#
# COMPACT_ATOMS: atom_id res chain seq x y z
N MET A 1 21.24 8.18 -14.70
CA MET A 1 20.29 7.40 -15.53
C MET A 1 18.88 7.90 -15.27
N LYS A 2 18.06 8.18 -16.30
CA LYS A 2 16.64 8.52 -16.08
C LYS A 2 15.93 7.28 -15.54
N ARG A 3 15.50 7.31 -14.28
CA ARG A 3 14.74 6.20 -13.68
C ARG A 3 13.39 6.08 -14.40
N LYS A 4 13.05 4.87 -14.85
CA LYS A 4 11.77 4.59 -15.53
C LYS A 4 10.66 4.57 -14.48
N PHE A 5 9.59 5.32 -14.74
CA PHE A 5 8.38 5.22 -13.94
C PHE A 5 7.59 3.97 -14.31
N VAL A 6 7.00 3.36 -13.29
CA VAL A 6 6.07 2.24 -13.40
C VAL A 6 4.75 2.69 -12.77
N ARG A 7 3.65 2.30 -13.41
CA ARG A 7 2.29 2.50 -12.89
C ARG A 7 1.78 1.17 -12.39
N ASN A 8 1.40 1.10 -11.12
CA ASN A 8 0.88 -0.09 -10.49
C ASN A 8 -0.51 0.19 -9.92
N LEU A 9 -1.38 -0.80 -10.03
CA LEU A 9 -2.71 -0.80 -9.42
C LEU A 9 -2.74 -1.89 -8.37
N ILE A 10 -2.87 -1.50 -7.11
CA ILE A 10 -2.98 -2.42 -5.98
C ILE A 10 -4.44 -2.40 -5.52
N LYS A 11 -5.04 -3.58 -5.43
CA LYS A 11 -6.42 -3.77 -4.98
C LYS A 11 -6.44 -4.85 -3.92
N GLY A 12 -7.30 -4.70 -2.93
CA GLY A 12 -7.50 -5.70 -1.90
C GLY A 12 -8.81 -5.46 -1.17
N TYR A 13 -9.09 -6.33 -0.22
CA TYR A 13 -10.20 -6.22 0.70
C TYR A 13 -9.71 -6.53 2.13
N VAL A 14 -10.32 -5.89 3.12
CA VAL A 14 -10.05 -6.11 4.54
C VAL A 14 -11.24 -6.83 5.15
N LYS A 15 -10.97 -7.95 5.85
CA LYS A 15 -11.97 -8.78 6.50
C LYS A 15 -11.42 -9.37 7.80
N TYR A 16 -12.27 -9.45 8.83
CA TYR A 16 -11.99 -10.20 10.06
C TYR A 16 -12.02 -11.71 9.82
N SER A 17 -12.98 -12.15 8.99
CA SER A 17 -13.17 -13.54 8.58
C SER A 17 -13.80 -13.59 7.18
N ASP A 18 -14.00 -14.78 6.61
CA ASP A 18 -14.64 -14.93 5.28
C ASP A 18 -16.04 -14.31 5.18
N TRP A 19 -16.69 -14.05 6.32
CA TRP A 19 -18.07 -13.55 6.38
C TRP A 19 -18.18 -12.14 6.96
N GLU A 20 -17.08 -11.58 7.47
CA GLU A 20 -17.08 -10.32 8.22
C GLU A 20 -16.04 -9.37 7.64
N ILE A 21 -16.53 -8.37 6.91
CA ILE A 21 -15.72 -7.33 6.27
C ILE A 21 -15.41 -6.17 7.23
N VAL A 22 -14.32 -5.47 6.98
CA VAL A 22 -13.97 -4.24 7.69
C VAL A 22 -14.16 -3.04 6.77
N TYR A 23 -15.27 -2.33 6.96
CA TYR A 23 -15.55 -1.07 6.27
C TYR A 23 -14.95 0.11 7.05
N ASN A 24 -14.70 1.24 6.38
CA ASN A 24 -14.12 2.44 6.99
C ASN A 24 -12.75 2.25 7.69
N ALA A 25 -12.02 1.16 7.38
CA ALA A 25 -10.66 0.99 7.87
C ALA A 25 -9.70 1.88 7.06
N VAL A 26 -8.82 2.59 7.76
CA VAL A 26 -7.73 3.33 7.16
C VAL A 26 -6.66 2.33 6.72
N VAL A 27 -6.35 2.33 5.43
CA VAL A 27 -5.30 1.49 4.85
C VAL A 27 -4.17 2.41 4.44
N ILE A 28 -2.98 2.22 5.01
CA ILE A 28 -1.76 2.96 4.67
C ILE A 28 -0.84 2.04 3.88
N ILE A 29 -0.28 2.54 2.79
CA ILE A 29 0.72 1.82 2.00
C ILE A 29 2.09 2.50 2.13
N TYR A 30 3.08 1.67 2.40
CA TYR A 30 4.49 2.03 2.37
C TYR A 30 5.16 1.24 1.27
N ILE A 31 6.24 1.80 0.74
CA ILE A 31 7.21 1.04 -0.03
C ILE A 31 8.51 0.93 0.75
N ARG A 32 9.19 -0.20 0.58
CA ARG A 32 10.53 -0.41 1.09
C ARG A 32 11.44 -0.84 -0.05
N TYR A 33 12.60 -0.22 -0.20
CA TYR A 33 13.51 -0.51 -1.31
C TYR A 33 14.96 -0.23 -0.95
N GLN A 34 15.89 -0.69 -1.80
CA GLN A 34 17.30 -0.34 -1.72
C GLN A 34 17.66 0.80 -2.68
N ASP A 35 18.33 1.82 -2.16
CA ASP A 35 18.87 2.91 -2.97
C ASP A 35 20.13 2.50 -3.76
N GLU A 36 20.75 3.45 -4.45
CA GLU A 36 21.97 3.24 -5.24
C GLU A 36 23.18 2.86 -4.38
N CYS A 37 23.14 3.12 -3.06
CA CYS A 37 24.15 2.77 -2.08
C CYS A 37 23.80 1.47 -1.32
N ASN A 38 22.79 0.71 -1.76
CA ASN A 38 22.24 -0.46 -1.08
C ASN A 38 21.70 -0.20 0.34
N LYS A 39 21.39 1.06 0.68
CA LYS A 39 20.72 1.39 1.94
C LYS A 39 19.22 1.13 1.80
N TRP A 40 18.63 0.58 2.85
CA TRP A 40 17.20 0.36 2.93
C TRP A 40 16.47 1.68 3.26
N ILE A 41 15.50 2.03 2.42
CA ILE A 41 14.58 3.15 2.61
C ILE A 41 13.17 2.58 2.80
N LYS A 42 12.41 3.12 3.75
CA LYS A 42 10.95 2.91 3.90
C LYS A 42 10.30 4.28 3.77
N GLU A 43 9.30 4.41 2.91
CA GLU A 43 8.53 5.64 2.75
C GLU A 43 7.03 5.34 2.66
N GLU A 44 6.21 6.19 3.27
CA GLU A 44 4.76 6.17 3.08
C GLU A 44 4.46 6.76 1.69
N VAL A 45 3.63 6.07 0.91
CA VAL A 45 3.29 6.51 -0.46
C VAL A 45 1.82 6.85 -0.63
N GLY A 46 1.00 6.60 0.38
CA GLY A 46 -0.38 7.06 0.43
C GLY A 46 -1.22 6.30 1.45
N TYR A 47 -2.45 6.77 1.60
CA TYR A 47 -3.47 6.12 2.40
C TYR A 47 -4.81 6.16 1.66
N THR A 48 -5.71 5.26 2.04
CA THR A 48 -7.09 5.21 1.57
C THR A 48 -7.97 4.63 2.67
N VAL A 49 -9.27 4.54 2.42
CA VAL A 49 -10.25 3.97 3.36
C VAL A 49 -11.02 2.86 2.65
N THR A 50 -11.32 1.76 3.36
CA THR A 50 -12.14 0.69 2.80
C THR A 50 -13.59 1.15 2.60
N ASN A 51 -14.20 0.73 1.48
CA ASN A 51 -15.61 1.02 1.20
C ASN A 51 -16.57 0.13 2.03
N GLU A 52 -17.87 0.24 1.75
CA GLU A 52 -18.93 -0.57 2.39
C GLU A 52 -18.82 -2.09 2.15
N PHE A 53 -17.97 -2.51 1.21
CA PHE A 53 -17.65 -3.92 0.92
C PHE A 53 -16.26 -4.34 1.47
N GLY A 54 -15.60 -3.46 2.23
CA GLY A 54 -14.25 -3.70 2.75
C GLY A 54 -13.13 -3.56 1.72
N GLU A 55 -13.43 -3.08 0.50
CA GLU A 55 -12.47 -3.00 -0.60
C GLU A 55 -11.63 -1.70 -0.53
N PHE A 56 -10.37 -1.79 -0.97
CA PHE A 56 -9.49 -0.63 -1.13
C PHE A 56 -8.70 -0.70 -2.44
N CYS A 57 -8.23 0.46 -2.90
CA CYS A 57 -7.39 0.55 -4.09
C CYS A 57 -6.35 1.67 -4.00
N PHE A 58 -5.15 1.40 -4.52
CA PHE A 58 -4.09 2.38 -4.74
C PHE A 58 -3.68 2.40 -6.21
N ALA A 59 -3.63 3.58 -6.80
CA ALA A 59 -3.01 3.83 -8.09
C ALA A 59 -1.66 4.52 -7.87
N LEU A 60 -0.57 3.76 -7.96
CA LEU A 60 0.78 4.24 -7.67
C LEU A 60 1.55 4.52 -8.95
N THR A 61 2.16 5.70 -9.03
CA THR A 61 3.18 6.00 -10.03
C THR A 61 4.50 6.18 -9.31
N GLN A 62 5.44 5.27 -9.50
CA GLN A 62 6.70 5.24 -8.76
C GLN A 62 7.88 4.84 -9.64
N TYR A 63 9.09 5.08 -9.16
CA TYR A 63 10.30 4.62 -9.83
C TYR A 63 10.47 3.11 -9.71
N ASN A 64 11.13 2.50 -10.70
CA ASN A 64 11.57 1.12 -10.61
C ASN A 64 12.78 0.99 -9.66
N TYR A 65 12.51 0.69 -8.39
CA TYR A 65 13.54 0.54 -7.36
C TYR A 65 14.07 -0.91 -7.26
N LYS A 66 15.31 -1.06 -6.79
CA LYS A 66 15.91 -2.36 -6.51
C LYS A 66 15.30 -2.94 -5.22
N ASN A 67 14.93 -4.22 -5.25
CA ASN A 67 14.38 -4.95 -4.09
C ASN A 67 13.17 -4.23 -3.46
N LEU A 68 12.23 -3.83 -4.31
CA LEU A 68 11.00 -3.14 -3.93
C LEU A 68 10.02 -4.10 -3.25
N GLU A 69 9.56 -3.72 -2.06
CA GLU A 69 8.52 -4.37 -1.26
C GLU A 69 7.38 -3.37 -1.01
N TYR A 70 6.13 -3.85 -1.04
CA TYR A 70 4.96 -3.09 -0.59
C TYR A 70 4.56 -3.57 0.79
N ILE A 71 4.32 -2.64 1.71
CA ILE A 71 3.89 -2.91 3.08
C ILE A 71 2.54 -2.23 3.26
N ILE A 72 1.54 -2.98 3.69
CA ILE A 72 0.19 -2.46 3.95
C ILE A 72 -0.05 -2.54 5.46
N GLU A 73 -0.40 -1.41 6.06
CA GLU A 73 -0.84 -1.31 7.46
C GLU A 73 -2.32 -0.91 7.46
N VAL A 74 -3.11 -1.57 8.30
CA VAL A 74 -4.56 -1.36 8.39
C VAL A 74 -4.90 -0.91 9.80
N PHE A 75 -5.59 0.22 9.90
CA PHE A 75 -6.06 0.80 11.16
C PHE A 75 -7.57 0.91 11.10
N GLU A 76 -8.23 0.20 12.00
CA GLU A 76 -9.65 0.38 12.24
C GLU A 76 -9.82 1.49 13.28
N PRO A 77 -10.45 2.63 12.95
CA PRO A 77 -10.77 3.61 13.98
C PRO A 77 -11.69 2.93 14.99
N LEU A 78 -11.20 2.82 16.23
CA LEU A 78 -11.85 2.12 17.34
C LEU A 78 -13.36 2.36 17.34
N ASN A 79 -14.13 1.28 17.20
CA ASN A 79 -15.44 1.19 17.86
C ASN A 79 -15.26 1.38 19.38
#